data_AF-A0A3D4C4H8-F1
#
_entry.id   AF-A0A3D4C4H8-F1
#
_cell.length_a   1.000
_cell.length_b   1.000
_cell.length_c   1.000
_cell.angle_alpha   90.00
_cell.angle_beta   90.00
_cell.angle_gamma   90.00
#
_symmetry.space_group_name_H-M   'P 1'
#
loop_
_entity.id
_entity.type
_entity.pdbx_description
1 polymer ?
#
loop_
_entity_poly.entity_id
_entity_poly.type
_entity_poly.pdbx_seq_one_letter_code
_entity_poly.pdbx_strand_id
1 'polypeptide(L)'
;MTTLVSLLVGLEVFNSKIVLAKPIKSPIIKGQCGRKQKCETLFKQLTKLYPEYIEGHKKQCPANKIIGLEVFDENTKVSLTCWDAKKLKDGSRWGLSLGGLPTPGNEDKFLAPLPTDPPYAKYLQEKYSNQVKKAQFKCATNWGTFNFLISEDKKFIELQCYFRGGVVFIDDNNDWVRNGESRGAGVDEILGTFPLPTENK
;
A
#
# COMPACT_ATOMS: atom_id res chain seq x y z
N MET A 1 -62.47 46.91 10.01
CA MET A 1 -62.07 45.76 9.17
C MET A 1 -60.65 45.99 8.71
N THR A 2 -59.71 45.32 9.35
CA THR A 2 -58.26 45.41 9.12
C THR A 2 -57.81 44.05 8.61
N THR A 3 -57.21 43.99 7.43
CA THR A 3 -56.64 42.76 6.88
C THR A 3 -55.15 42.96 6.67
N LEU A 4 -54.35 42.20 7.42
CA LEU A 4 -52.90 42.15 7.36
C LEU A 4 -52.43 41.66 6.00
N VAL A 5 -51.42 42.34 5.45
CA VAL A 5 -50.64 41.94 4.29
C VAL A 5 -49.54 40.98 4.77
N SER A 6 -49.63 39.70 4.40
CA SER A 6 -48.57 38.72 4.65
C SER A 6 -47.46 38.84 3.61
N LEU A 7 -46.24 39.11 4.07
CA LEU A 7 -45.00 39.02 3.30
C LEU A 7 -44.80 37.59 2.78
N LEU A 8 -44.78 37.43 1.46
CA LEU A 8 -44.24 36.25 0.79
C LEU A 8 -42.73 36.45 0.60
N VAL A 9 -41.95 35.84 1.50
CA VAL A 9 -40.50 35.68 1.35
C VAL A 9 -40.26 34.68 0.21
N GLY A 10 -39.69 35.17 -0.89
CA GLY A 10 -39.27 34.36 -2.01
C GLY A 10 -38.13 33.42 -1.60
N LEU A 11 -38.42 32.13 -1.47
CA LEU A 11 -37.40 31.10 -1.51
C LEU A 11 -37.02 30.89 -2.98
N GLU A 12 -35.92 31.49 -3.40
CA GLU A 12 -35.19 31.04 -4.58
C GLU A 12 -34.68 29.62 -4.33
N VAL A 13 -35.38 28.65 -4.92
CA VAL A 13 -34.96 27.26 -4.95
C VAL A 13 -33.71 27.18 -5.83
N PHE A 14 -32.54 27.21 -5.20
CA PHE A 14 -31.27 26.90 -5.85
C PHE A 14 -31.39 25.53 -6.51
N ASN A 15 -31.42 25.56 -7.85
CA ASN A 15 -31.47 24.43 -8.74
C ASN A 15 -30.10 23.74 -8.76
N SER A 16 -29.68 23.22 -7.61
CA SER A 16 -28.48 22.39 -7.49
C SER A 16 -28.81 21.04 -8.10
N LYS A 17 -28.40 20.85 -9.36
CA LYS A 17 -28.21 19.51 -9.94
C LYS A 17 -27.34 18.72 -8.97
N ILE A 18 -27.97 17.92 -8.13
CA ILE A 18 -27.31 16.84 -7.41
C ILE A 18 -26.81 15.91 -8.51
N VAL A 19 -25.54 16.09 -8.89
CA VAL A 19 -24.82 15.10 -9.69
C VAL A 19 -24.75 13.88 -8.79
N LEU A 20 -25.72 12.99 -8.93
CA LEU A 20 -25.69 11.65 -8.37
C LEU A 20 -24.41 11.03 -8.89
N ALA A 21 -23.37 11.03 -8.05
CA ALA A 21 -22.12 10.36 -8.34
C ALA A 21 -22.49 8.94 -8.74
N LYS A 22 -22.16 8.54 -9.99
CA LYS A 22 -22.35 7.16 -10.43
C LYS A 22 -21.75 6.26 -9.35
N PRO A 23 -22.45 5.19 -8.92
CA PRO A 23 -21.93 4.31 -7.90
C PRO A 23 -20.53 3.87 -8.34
N ILE A 24 -19.54 4.16 -7.50
CA ILE A 24 -18.15 3.73 -7.73
C ILE A 24 -18.23 2.21 -7.88
N LYS A 25 -18.04 1.72 -9.11
CA LYS A 25 -18.04 0.28 -9.35
C LYS A 25 -16.95 -0.31 -8.46
N SER A 26 -17.33 -1.29 -7.63
CA SER A 26 -16.36 -2.04 -6.86
C SER A 26 -15.27 -2.58 -7.78
N PRO A 27 -13.99 -2.52 -7.38
CA PRO A 27 -12.91 -3.03 -8.19
C PRO A 27 -13.11 -4.52 -8.46
N ILE A 28 -12.77 -4.95 -9.66
CA ILE A 28 -12.73 -6.37 -9.99
C ILE A 28 -11.47 -6.96 -9.34
N ILE A 29 -11.64 -8.02 -8.56
CA ILE A 29 -10.55 -8.70 -7.85
C ILE A 29 -10.27 -10.04 -8.53
N LYS A 30 -8.99 -10.33 -8.81
CA LYS A 30 -8.53 -11.58 -9.47
C LYS A 30 -7.20 -12.06 -8.86
N GLY A 31 -6.71 -13.21 -9.29
CA GLY A 31 -5.38 -13.74 -8.93
C GLY A 31 -5.43 -15.09 -8.21
N GLN A 32 -4.32 -15.40 -7.52
CA GLN A 32 -4.09 -16.67 -6.85
C GLN A 32 -3.95 -16.44 -5.34
N CYS A 33 -5.03 -16.67 -4.61
CA CYS A 33 -5.12 -16.42 -3.15
C CYS A 33 -5.12 -17.70 -2.31
N GLY A 34 -4.61 -18.80 -2.89
CA GLY A 34 -4.59 -20.13 -2.28
C GLY A 34 -5.86 -20.95 -2.53
N ARG A 35 -5.77 -22.27 -2.33
CA ARG A 35 -6.85 -23.22 -2.62
C ARG A 35 -8.07 -23.10 -1.70
N LYS A 36 -7.87 -22.56 -0.49
CA LYS A 36 -8.90 -22.52 0.57
C LYS A 36 -9.67 -21.20 0.64
N GLN A 37 -9.28 -20.18 -0.15
CA GLN A 37 -9.87 -18.84 -0.05
C GLN A 37 -9.98 -18.16 -1.42
N LYS A 38 -11.10 -17.48 -1.66
CA LYS A 38 -11.28 -16.61 -2.83
C LYS A 38 -10.59 -15.26 -2.63
N CYS A 39 -10.06 -14.68 -3.70
CA CYS A 39 -9.36 -13.40 -3.63
C CYS A 39 -10.23 -12.24 -3.16
N GLU A 40 -11.54 -12.24 -3.49
CA GLU A 40 -12.48 -11.24 -2.99
C GLU A 40 -12.60 -11.28 -1.46
N THR A 41 -12.61 -12.48 -0.88
CA THR A 41 -12.66 -12.67 0.57
C THR A 41 -11.38 -12.15 1.23
N LEU A 42 -10.22 -12.47 0.65
CA LEU A 42 -8.92 -11.98 1.15
C LEU A 42 -8.84 -10.45 1.05
N PHE A 43 -9.21 -9.88 -0.10
CA PHE A 43 -9.24 -8.43 -0.29
C PHE A 43 -10.17 -7.73 0.70
N LYS A 44 -11.32 -8.32 1.04
CA LYS A 44 -12.23 -7.79 2.08
C LYS A 44 -11.58 -7.82 3.47
N GLN A 45 -10.85 -8.88 3.81
CA GLN A 45 -10.11 -8.96 5.08
C GLN A 45 -9.01 -7.90 5.13
N LEU A 46 -8.22 -7.77 4.06
CA LEU A 46 -7.18 -6.74 3.96
C LEU A 46 -7.78 -5.33 4.03
N THR A 47 -8.94 -5.09 3.43
CA THR A 47 -9.66 -3.80 3.53
C THR A 47 -10.03 -3.47 4.97
N LYS A 48 -10.40 -4.48 5.77
CA LYS A 48 -10.76 -4.28 7.18
C LYS A 48 -9.53 -4.02 8.06
N LEU A 49 -8.44 -4.75 7.81
CA LEU A 49 -7.22 -4.68 8.62
C LEU A 49 -6.32 -3.49 8.26
N TYR A 50 -6.26 -3.16 6.97
CA TYR A 50 -5.34 -2.16 6.40
C TYR A 50 -6.09 -1.14 5.52
N PRO A 51 -7.11 -0.44 6.06
CA PRO A 51 -7.98 0.41 5.25
C PRO A 51 -7.22 1.51 4.50
N GLU A 52 -6.24 2.14 5.16
CA GLU A 52 -5.44 3.23 4.57
C GLU A 52 -4.63 2.76 3.35
N TYR A 53 -3.96 1.61 3.46
CA TYR A 53 -3.21 1.02 2.35
C TYR A 53 -4.13 0.64 1.20
N ILE A 54 -5.25 -0.02 1.49
CA ILE A 54 -6.21 -0.42 0.45
C ILE A 54 -6.86 0.79 -0.23
N GLU A 55 -7.14 1.88 0.50
CA GLU A 55 -7.62 3.13 -0.11
C GLU A 55 -6.57 3.73 -1.05
N GLY A 56 -5.30 3.75 -0.63
CA GLY A 56 -4.18 4.15 -1.49
C GLY A 56 -4.09 3.30 -2.76
N HIS A 57 -4.17 1.98 -2.63
CA HIS A 57 -4.16 1.05 -3.76
C HIS A 57 -5.32 1.28 -4.72
N LYS A 58 -6.53 1.56 -4.21
CA LYS A 58 -7.71 1.89 -5.04
C LYS A 58 -7.57 3.23 -5.77
N LYS A 59 -6.87 4.22 -5.18
CA LYS A 59 -6.57 5.49 -5.87
C LYS A 59 -5.58 5.28 -7.02
N GLN A 60 -4.59 4.41 -6.81
CA GLN A 60 -3.59 4.06 -7.84
C GLN A 60 -4.14 3.10 -8.91
N CYS A 61 -5.20 2.34 -8.58
CA CYS A 61 -5.83 1.40 -9.50
C CYS A 61 -7.28 1.80 -9.83
N PRO A 62 -7.50 2.57 -10.90
CA PRO A 62 -8.83 3.08 -11.25
C PRO A 62 -9.83 1.95 -11.54
N ALA A 63 -11.12 2.25 -11.39
CA ALA A 63 -12.20 1.25 -11.43
C ALA A 63 -12.38 0.49 -12.77
N ASN A 64 -11.74 0.94 -13.85
CA ASN A 64 -11.69 0.25 -15.14
C ASN A 64 -10.52 -0.75 -15.26
N LYS A 65 -9.68 -0.87 -14.23
CA LYS A 65 -8.61 -1.85 -14.09
C LYS A 65 -8.98 -2.95 -13.10
N ILE A 66 -8.09 -3.93 -12.97
CA ILE A 66 -8.30 -5.13 -12.15
C ILE A 66 -7.25 -5.14 -11.05
N ILE A 67 -7.68 -5.36 -9.80
CA ILE A 67 -6.74 -5.58 -8.69
C ILE A 67 -6.47 -7.08 -8.62
N GLY A 68 -5.24 -7.47 -8.94
CA GLY A 68 -4.72 -8.82 -8.77
C GLY A 68 -4.16 -9.01 -7.36
N LEU A 69 -4.43 -10.16 -6.76
CA LEU A 69 -3.83 -10.62 -5.51
C LEU A 69 -3.06 -11.92 -5.76
N GLU A 70 -1.83 -11.98 -5.27
CA GLU A 70 -1.00 -13.17 -5.27
C GLU A 70 -0.51 -13.44 -3.86
N VAL A 71 -0.85 -14.60 -3.31
CA VAL A 71 -0.33 -15.07 -2.02
C VAL A 71 0.93 -15.88 -2.29
N PHE A 72 2.05 -15.49 -1.68
CA PHE A 72 3.33 -16.17 -1.83
C PHE A 72 4.14 -16.14 -0.53
N ASP A 73 5.40 -16.60 -0.59
CA ASP A 73 6.32 -16.64 0.54
C ASP A 73 5.74 -17.46 1.71
N GLU A 74 5.44 -18.73 1.43
CA GLU A 74 4.79 -19.65 2.38
C GLU A 74 3.44 -19.17 2.93
N ASN A 75 2.72 -18.34 2.15
CA ASN A 75 1.47 -17.68 2.51
C ASN A 75 1.61 -16.59 3.57
N THR A 76 2.80 -16.00 3.73
CA THR A 76 2.99 -14.90 4.69
C THR A 76 2.68 -13.54 4.09
N LYS A 77 2.72 -13.41 2.75
CA LYS A 77 2.58 -12.12 2.06
C LYS A 77 1.57 -12.18 0.91
N VAL A 78 0.92 -11.06 0.69
CA VAL A 78 -0.01 -10.81 -0.42
C VAL A 78 0.56 -9.69 -1.28
N SER A 79 0.96 -9.99 -2.51
CA SER A 79 1.25 -8.97 -3.52
C SER A 79 -0.07 -8.44 -4.09
N LEU A 80 -0.15 -7.12 -4.25
CA LEU A 80 -1.25 -6.46 -4.94
C LEU A 80 -0.72 -5.84 -6.23
N THR A 81 -1.41 -6.11 -7.33
CA THR A 81 -1.05 -5.58 -8.66
C THR A 81 -2.26 -4.91 -9.29
N CYS A 82 -2.05 -3.77 -9.93
CA CYS A 82 -3.05 -3.14 -10.77
C CYS A 82 -2.85 -3.58 -12.22
N TRP A 83 -3.70 -4.49 -12.68
CA TRP A 83 -3.67 -5.07 -14.01
C TRP A 83 -4.52 -4.27 -15.00
N ASP A 84 -4.02 -4.07 -16.21
CA ASP A 84 -4.81 -3.52 -17.30
C ASP A 84 -5.93 -4.50 -17.70
N ALA A 85 -7.17 -4.02 -17.80
CA ALA A 85 -8.28 -4.91 -18.17
C ALA A 85 -8.13 -5.47 -19.60
N LYS A 86 -7.52 -4.72 -20.51
CA LYS A 86 -7.28 -5.11 -21.90
C LYS A 86 -5.94 -5.81 -22.05
N LYS A 87 -5.92 -6.86 -22.87
CA LYS A 87 -4.70 -7.52 -23.31
C LYS A 87 -4.05 -6.76 -24.47
N LEU A 88 -2.75 -6.94 -24.61
CA LEU A 88 -1.97 -6.55 -25.78
C LEU A 88 -2.21 -7.51 -26.95
N LYS A 89 -1.67 -7.16 -28.12
CA LYS A 89 -1.86 -7.94 -29.35
C LYS A 89 -1.26 -9.35 -29.29
N ASP A 90 -0.18 -9.51 -28.51
CA ASP A 90 0.47 -10.79 -28.25
C ASP A 90 -0.25 -11.65 -27.20
N GLY A 91 -1.35 -11.15 -26.64
CA GLY A 91 -2.14 -11.84 -25.62
C GLY A 91 -1.69 -11.58 -24.18
N SER A 92 -0.56 -10.89 -23.99
CA SER A 92 -0.05 -10.48 -22.68
C SER A 92 -0.85 -9.34 -22.07
N ARG A 93 -0.62 -9.06 -20.80
CA ARG A 93 -1.23 -7.95 -20.07
C ARG A 93 -0.18 -7.29 -19.18
N TRP A 94 -0.22 -5.96 -19.14
CA TRP A 94 0.63 -5.19 -18.24
C TRP A 94 -0.05 -4.89 -16.92
N GLY A 95 0.76 -4.79 -15.87
CA GLY A 95 0.34 -4.39 -14.55
C GLY A 95 1.37 -3.53 -13.84
N LEU A 96 0.94 -2.86 -12.79
CA LEU A 96 1.82 -2.08 -11.91
C LEU A 96 1.72 -2.62 -10.49
N SER A 97 2.85 -2.73 -9.80
CA SER A 97 2.83 -3.08 -8.38
C SER A 97 2.06 -2.02 -7.59
N LEU A 98 1.17 -2.47 -6.72
CA LEU A 98 0.55 -1.64 -5.69
C LEU A 98 1.25 -1.84 -4.34
N GLY A 99 2.26 -2.71 -4.27
CA GLY A 99 2.93 -3.10 -3.03
C GLY A 99 2.45 -4.45 -2.49
N GLY A 100 2.68 -4.66 -1.20
CA GLY A 100 2.36 -5.88 -0.49
C GLY A 100 1.71 -5.63 0.86
N LEU A 101 0.96 -6.61 1.35
CA LEU A 101 0.41 -6.65 2.70
C LEU A 101 0.65 -8.03 3.31
N PRO A 102 0.68 -8.15 4.65
CA PRO A 102 0.72 -9.45 5.29
C PRO A 102 -0.55 -10.24 4.97
N THR A 103 -0.41 -11.55 4.82
CA THR A 103 -1.56 -12.44 5.01
C THR A 103 -2.06 -12.27 6.44
N PRO A 104 -3.39 -12.13 6.69
CA PRO A 104 -3.92 -11.93 8.04
C PRO A 104 -3.36 -12.94 9.05
N GLY A 105 -2.79 -12.45 10.15
CA GLY A 105 -2.16 -13.28 11.19
C GLY A 105 -0.67 -13.55 11.00
N ASN A 106 -0.04 -13.03 9.94
CA ASN A 106 1.41 -13.14 9.69
C ASN A 106 2.13 -11.79 9.78
N GLU A 107 1.58 -10.82 10.50
CA GLU A 107 2.10 -9.45 10.59
C GLU A 107 3.57 -9.40 11.03
N ASP A 108 3.96 -10.21 12.00
CA ASP A 108 5.35 -10.25 12.50
C ASP A 108 6.34 -10.84 11.47
N LYS A 109 5.89 -11.81 10.65
CA LYS A 109 6.70 -12.41 9.58
C LYS A 109 6.80 -11.54 8.34
N PHE A 110 5.93 -10.55 8.22
CA PHE A 110 5.90 -9.62 7.10
C PHE A 110 6.93 -8.51 7.23
N LEU A 111 7.37 -8.18 8.44
CA LEU A 111 8.31 -7.08 8.69
C LEU A 111 9.58 -7.19 7.85
N ALA A 112 10.02 -6.08 7.27
CA ALA A 112 11.29 -6.04 6.57
C ALA A 112 12.41 -6.40 7.57
N PRO A 113 13.31 -7.34 7.25
CA PRO A 113 14.34 -7.77 8.17
C PRO A 113 15.26 -6.58 8.52
N LEU A 114 15.71 -6.54 9.76
CA LEU A 114 16.73 -5.57 10.16
C LEU A 114 18.07 -5.96 9.53
N PRO A 115 18.97 -4.98 9.32
CA PRO A 115 20.34 -5.31 8.95
C PRO A 115 20.96 -6.21 10.01
N THR A 116 21.88 -7.10 9.60
CA THR A 116 22.63 -7.94 10.53
C THR A 116 23.62 -7.07 11.32
N ASP A 117 23.44 -7.00 12.63
CA ASP A 117 24.31 -6.34 13.61
C ASP A 117 24.82 -4.92 13.25
N PRO A 118 23.96 -3.99 12.77
CA PRO A 118 24.41 -2.62 12.54
C PRO A 118 24.69 -1.94 13.90
N PRO A 119 25.62 -0.97 13.94
CA PRO A 119 25.81 -0.18 15.15
C PRO A 119 24.47 0.43 15.60
N TYR A 120 24.26 0.49 16.92
CA TYR A 120 23.06 1.04 17.55
C TYR A 120 21.73 0.29 17.30
N ALA A 121 21.74 -0.89 16.64
CA ALA A 121 20.51 -1.68 16.43
C ALA A 121 19.79 -1.98 17.75
N LYS A 122 20.54 -2.45 18.74
CA LYS A 122 20.02 -2.76 20.07
C LYS A 122 19.40 -1.53 20.74
N TYR A 123 20.08 -0.38 20.66
CA TYR A 123 19.56 0.88 21.18
C TYR A 123 18.23 1.28 20.53
N LEU A 124 18.13 1.20 19.19
CA LEU A 124 16.90 1.49 18.47
C LEU A 124 15.78 0.51 18.83
N GLN A 125 16.09 -0.78 18.93
CA GLN A 125 15.15 -1.83 19.30
C GLN A 125 14.66 -1.70 20.75
N GLU A 126 15.48 -1.22 21.68
CA GLU A 126 15.09 -1.07 23.09
C GLU A 126 14.30 0.23 23.32
N LYS A 127 14.76 1.35 22.76
CA LYS A 127 14.19 2.68 23.03
C LYS A 127 13.08 3.09 22.05
N TYR A 128 13.14 2.62 20.81
CA TYR A 128 12.25 3.04 19.71
C TYR A 128 11.60 1.84 19.00
N SER A 129 11.38 0.74 19.73
CA SER A 129 10.86 -0.54 19.20
C SER A 129 9.62 -0.36 18.30
N ASN A 130 8.62 0.40 18.76
CA ASN A 130 7.37 0.61 18.04
C ASN A 130 7.57 1.39 16.73
N GLN A 131 8.43 2.41 16.75
CA GLN A 131 8.76 3.21 15.58
C GLN A 131 9.56 2.39 14.57
N VAL A 132 10.51 1.58 15.03
CA VAL A 132 11.28 0.66 14.18
C VAL A 132 10.34 -0.36 13.54
N LYS A 133 9.46 -1.02 14.30
CA LYS A 133 8.48 -1.98 13.76
C LYS A 133 7.55 -1.32 12.74
N LYS A 134 7.05 -0.10 13.00
CA LYS A 134 6.23 0.65 12.05
C LYS A 134 6.98 0.93 10.74
N ALA A 135 8.26 1.30 10.84
CA ALA A 135 9.11 1.55 9.69
C ALA A 135 9.42 0.24 8.91
N GLN A 136 9.69 -0.87 9.60
CA GLN A 136 9.85 -2.18 8.96
C GLN A 136 8.59 -2.62 8.22
N PHE A 137 7.41 -2.42 8.82
CA PHE A 137 6.13 -2.73 8.18
C PHE A 137 5.94 -1.92 6.90
N LYS A 138 6.12 -0.59 6.99
CA LYS A 138 6.00 0.30 5.82
C LYS A 138 7.03 -0.03 4.74
N CYS A 139 8.24 -0.44 5.12
CA CYS A 139 9.23 -0.86 4.13
C CYS A 139 8.84 -2.16 3.44
N ALA A 140 8.32 -3.13 4.20
CA ALA A 140 7.83 -4.38 3.65
C ALA A 140 6.66 -4.21 2.68
N THR A 141 5.79 -3.20 2.88
CA THR A 141 4.72 -2.91 1.90
C THR A 141 5.26 -2.51 0.52
N ASN A 142 6.49 -2.01 0.45
CA ASN A 142 7.16 -1.67 -0.81
C ASN A 142 8.12 -2.78 -1.29
N TRP A 143 8.13 -3.95 -0.66
CA TRP A 143 9.13 -5.01 -0.91
C TRP A 143 10.58 -4.52 -0.72
N GLY A 144 10.76 -3.55 0.18
CA GLY A 144 12.03 -2.87 0.34
C GLY A 144 13.01 -3.58 1.26
N THR A 145 14.28 -3.22 1.09
CA THR A 145 15.37 -3.52 2.00
C THR A 145 15.47 -2.42 3.04
N PHE A 146 15.55 -2.81 4.31
CA PHE A 146 15.58 -1.88 5.44
C PHE A 146 17.02 -1.66 5.91
N ASN A 147 17.47 -0.41 5.94
CA ASN A 147 18.83 -0.03 6.27
C ASN A 147 18.87 0.99 7.40
N PHE A 148 19.98 1.02 8.15
CA PHE A 148 20.30 2.11 9.07
C PHE A 148 21.40 2.97 8.46
N LEU A 149 21.09 4.25 8.25
CA LEU A 149 22.07 5.24 7.82
C LEU A 149 22.53 6.01 9.05
N ILE A 150 23.80 5.82 9.42
CA ILE A 150 24.36 6.37 10.65
C ILE A 150 25.19 7.61 10.28
N SER A 151 24.83 8.76 10.86
CA SER A 151 25.59 10.00 10.75
C SER A 151 26.17 10.36 12.11
N GLU A 152 27.41 9.94 12.38
CA GLU A 152 28.10 10.20 13.66
C GLU A 152 28.45 11.68 13.87
N ASP A 153 28.72 12.39 12.78
CA ASP A 153 28.96 13.83 12.74
C ASP A 153 27.70 14.62 13.12
N LYS A 154 26.55 14.21 12.56
CA LYS A 154 25.25 14.85 12.80
C LYS A 154 24.48 14.26 13.99
N LYS A 155 25.04 13.24 14.64
CA LYS A 155 24.51 12.58 15.84
C LYS A 155 23.11 11.97 15.67
N PHE A 156 22.83 11.38 14.51
CA PHE A 156 21.56 10.68 14.28
C PHE A 156 21.71 9.37 13.48
N ILE A 157 20.65 8.58 13.51
CA ILE A 157 20.43 7.38 12.71
C ILE A 157 19.14 7.59 11.91
N GLU A 158 19.18 7.39 10.61
CA GLU A 158 18.00 7.35 9.75
C GLU A 158 17.63 5.91 9.43
N LEU A 159 16.34 5.59 9.51
CA LEU A 159 15.79 4.33 9.06
C LEU A 159 15.42 4.51 7.58
N GLN A 160 16.15 3.83 6.70
CA GLN A 160 15.94 3.91 5.26
C GLN A 160 15.21 2.65 4.77
N CYS A 161 14.27 2.85 3.85
CA CYS A 161 13.74 1.80 3.00
C CYS A 161 14.19 2.01 1.56
N TYR A 162 14.93 1.04 1.02
CA TYR A 162 15.31 1.03 -0.39
C TYR A 162 14.46 0.03 -1.16
N PHE A 163 13.83 0.44 -2.26
CA PHE A 163 13.02 -0.45 -3.09
C PHE A 163 13.04 -0.03 -4.57
N ARG A 164 12.44 -0.85 -5.44
CA ARG A 164 12.29 -0.53 -6.87
C ARG A 164 10.92 0.06 -7.16
N GLY A 165 10.87 1.32 -7.55
CA GLY A 165 9.67 2.01 -8.04
C GLY A 165 9.50 1.87 -9.56
N GLY A 166 8.25 1.99 -10.03
CA GLY A 166 7.95 2.01 -11.47
C GLY A 166 8.13 0.68 -12.20
N VAL A 167 8.16 -0.44 -11.46
CA VAL A 167 8.23 -1.78 -12.04
C VAL A 167 6.90 -2.09 -12.75
N VAL A 168 7.01 -2.53 -14.01
CA VAL A 168 5.87 -3.01 -14.81
C VAL A 168 5.90 -4.54 -14.77
N PHE A 169 4.77 -5.14 -14.44
CA PHE A 169 4.56 -6.59 -14.44
C PHE A 169 3.88 -7.05 -15.72
N ILE A 170 4.14 -8.29 -16.09
CA ILE A 170 3.58 -8.94 -17.28
C ILE A 170 2.85 -10.22 -16.87
N ASP A 171 1.63 -10.39 -17.35
CA ASP A 171 0.79 -11.60 -17.26
C ASP A 171 0.58 -12.14 -18.69
N ASP A 172 1.22 -13.27 -19.01
CA ASP A 172 1.26 -13.91 -20.32
C ASP A 172 0.36 -15.16 -20.40
N ASN A 173 -0.07 -15.70 -19.26
CA ASN A 173 -0.89 -16.92 -19.19
C ASN A 173 -2.34 -16.67 -18.70
N ASN A 174 -2.68 -15.41 -18.40
CA ASN A 174 -3.99 -14.93 -17.96
C ASN A 174 -4.46 -15.50 -16.61
N ASP A 175 -3.53 -15.84 -15.72
CA ASP A 175 -3.81 -16.23 -14.34
C ASP A 175 -3.78 -15.04 -13.36
N TRP A 176 -3.48 -13.83 -13.85
CA TRP A 176 -3.38 -12.59 -13.08
C TRP A 176 -2.24 -12.58 -12.06
N VAL A 177 -1.23 -13.43 -12.28
CA VAL A 177 0.03 -13.51 -11.56
C VAL A 177 1.14 -13.01 -12.47
N ARG A 178 2.17 -12.40 -11.86
CA ARG A 178 3.32 -11.89 -12.58
C ARG A 178 4.14 -13.06 -13.17
N ASN A 179 4.26 -13.12 -14.50
CA ASN A 179 5.17 -14.02 -15.21
C ASN A 179 6.51 -13.34 -15.55
N GLY A 180 6.53 -12.00 -15.64
CA GLY A 180 7.74 -11.22 -15.90
C GLY A 180 7.66 -9.79 -15.38
N GLU A 181 8.79 -9.08 -15.37
CA GLU A 181 8.86 -7.68 -14.93
C GLU A 181 9.90 -6.84 -15.67
N SER A 182 9.66 -5.53 -15.75
CA SER A 182 10.65 -4.56 -16.20
C SER A 182 11.64 -4.21 -15.08
N ARG A 183 12.74 -3.55 -15.44
CA ARG A 183 13.61 -2.92 -14.45
C ARG A 183 12.93 -1.63 -13.96
N GLY A 184 12.66 -1.56 -12.66
CA GLY A 184 12.28 -0.32 -11.98
C GLY A 184 13.49 0.56 -11.60
N ALA A 185 13.21 1.78 -11.13
CA ALA A 185 14.20 2.70 -10.58
C ALA A 185 14.39 2.48 -9.07
N GLY A 186 15.60 2.69 -8.57
CA GLY A 186 15.85 2.68 -7.13
C GLY A 186 15.17 3.88 -6.46
N VAL A 187 14.53 3.64 -5.32
CA VAL A 187 13.88 4.66 -4.49
C VAL A 187 14.41 4.50 -3.07
N ASP A 188 14.91 5.61 -2.52
CA ASP A 188 15.35 5.73 -1.14
C ASP A 188 14.33 6.53 -0.34
N GLU A 189 13.68 5.90 0.63
CA GLU A 189 12.70 6.55 1.50
C GLU A 189 13.20 6.56 2.94
N ILE A 190 13.32 7.74 3.55
CA ILE A 190 13.62 7.88 4.98
C ILE A 190 12.31 7.75 5.78
N LEU A 191 12.25 6.73 6.64
CA LEU A 191 11.08 6.36 7.43
C LEU A 191 11.13 6.88 8.87
N GLY A 192 12.26 7.44 9.28
CA GLY A 192 12.42 8.12 10.56
C GLY A 192 13.87 8.47 10.85
N THR A 193 14.07 9.44 11.74
CA THR A 193 15.39 9.92 12.17
C THR A 193 15.43 9.91 13.69
N PHE A 194 16.47 9.33 14.26
CA PHE A 194 16.61 9.08 15.70
C PHE A 194 17.95 9.60 16.21
N PRO A 195 18.02 10.16 17.41
CA PRO A 195 19.29 10.62 17.96
C PRO A 195 20.18 9.41 18.31
N LEU A 196 21.49 9.56 18.14
CA LEU A 196 22.46 8.61 18.70
C LEU A 196 22.33 8.54 20.23
N PRO A 197 22.67 7.41 20.86
CA PRO A 197 22.75 7.36 22.32
C PRO A 197 23.75 8.42 22.79
N THR A 198 23.33 9.25 23.75
CA THR A 198 24.25 10.09 24.50
C THR A 198 25.13 9.19 25.34
N GLU A 199 26.44 9.33 25.25
CA GLU A 199 27.35 8.71 26.21
C GLU A 199 26.92 9.15 27.61
N ASN A 200 26.63 8.18 28.49
CA ASN A 200 26.47 8.46 29.90
C ASN A 200 27.81 9.02 30.39
N LYS A 201 27.90 10.34 30.57
CA LYS A 201 28.98 10.99 31.30
C LYS A 201 28.85 10.71 32.79
#